data_AF-B6CAN2-F1
#
_entry.id   AF-B6CAN2-F1
#
_cell.length_a   1.000
_cell.length_b   1.000
_cell.length_c   1.000
_cell.angle_alpha   90.00
_cell.angle_beta   90.00
_cell.angle_gamma   90.00
#
_symmetry.space_group_name_H-M   'P 1'
#
loop_
_entity.id
_entity.type
_entity.pdbx_description
1 polymer ?
#
loop_
_entity_poly.entity_id
_entity_poly.type
_entity_poly.pdbx_seq_one_letter_code
_entity_poly.pdbx_strand_id
1 'polypeptide(L)'
;ASQPTVVRAEESPVANQSKAEKDYDAAVKKSEAAKKDYETAKKKAEDAQKKYDEDQKKTEEKAELVRKADEKRQKANLAVQKAYVEYREAKDKASAEKKIEEAKRKQKEANKKFNEEQAKVVPEAKELAATKQKAEKAKKDAEVAKEKYDKAVQEVEVEKNKILEQDAENEKKIDVLQNKVADLEKGIAPYQNKVADLEKGIAPYQNKVAELNKEIARLQSDLKDAEENNVEDYIKEGLEQAIADKKAELATTQQNIDKTQKDLEDAELELEKVLATLDPEGKTQDELDKEAAEDANIEALQNKVADLENKVAELDKEVTRLQSDLKDAEENNVEDYVKEGLEKALTDKKVELNNTQKALDTAQKALDTALNELGPDGDEEETPAPAPKPEQPAEQPKPAPAPQPAPAPKPEKTDDQQAEEDYARRSEEEYNRLPQQQPPKAEKPAPAPKPEQPVPAPK
;
A
#
# COMPACT_ATOMS: atom_id res chain seq x y z
N ALA A 1 -50.65 11.93 -22.68
CA ALA A 1 -49.25 12.36 -22.51
C ALA A 1 -49.00 12.57 -21.03
N SER A 2 -48.56 11.52 -20.34
CA SER A 2 -48.11 11.58 -18.94
C SER A 2 -46.59 11.68 -18.99
N GLN A 3 -46.02 12.69 -18.35
CA GLN A 3 -44.58 12.87 -18.29
C GLN A 3 -43.93 11.78 -17.42
N PRO A 4 -42.71 11.33 -17.74
CA PRO A 4 -41.99 10.38 -16.91
C PRO A 4 -41.41 11.10 -15.68
N THR A 5 -41.71 10.55 -14.50
CA THR A 5 -41.00 10.90 -13.27
C THR A 5 -39.57 10.41 -13.40
N VAL A 6 -38.62 11.34 -13.60
CA VAL A 6 -37.20 11.04 -13.53
C VAL A 6 -36.87 10.82 -12.06
N VAL A 7 -36.63 9.56 -11.69
CA VAL A 7 -36.04 9.21 -10.40
C VAL A 7 -34.65 9.84 -10.41
N ARG A 8 -34.50 10.93 -9.67
CA ARG A 8 -33.21 11.54 -9.37
C ARG A 8 -32.43 10.48 -8.60
N ALA A 9 -31.37 9.95 -9.20
CA ALA A 9 -30.34 9.24 -8.46
C ALA A 9 -29.88 10.19 -7.35
N GLU A 10 -30.34 9.93 -6.12
CA GLU A 10 -29.67 10.47 -4.96
C GLU A 10 -28.27 9.87 -5.01
N GLU A 11 -27.27 10.75 -5.14
CA GLU A 11 -25.88 10.40 -4.92
C GLU A 11 -25.81 9.68 -3.58
N SER A 12 -25.58 8.37 -3.65
CA SER A 12 -25.31 7.55 -2.47
C SER A 12 -24.20 8.24 -1.67
N PRO A 13 -24.32 8.31 -0.33
CA PRO A 13 -23.28 8.90 0.49
C PRO A 13 -21.95 8.25 0.13
N VAL A 14 -20.94 9.09 -0.11
CA VAL A 14 -19.57 8.71 -0.45
C VAL A 14 -19.19 7.49 0.36
N ALA A 15 -18.93 6.39 -0.33
CA ALA A 15 -18.57 5.11 0.25
C ALA A 15 -17.55 5.31 1.38
N ASN A 16 -17.77 4.63 2.51
CA ASN A 16 -16.79 4.56 3.59
C ASN A 16 -15.44 4.16 3.00
N GLN A 17 -14.53 5.12 2.91
CA GLN A 17 -13.20 4.96 2.34
C GLN A 17 -12.52 3.72 2.98
N SER A 18 -11.96 2.84 2.16
CA SER A 18 -11.42 1.56 2.63
C SER A 18 -10.24 1.80 3.59
N LYS A 19 -9.91 0.80 4.43
CA LYS A 19 -8.75 0.90 5.34
C LYS A 19 -7.46 1.20 4.57
N ALA A 20 -7.23 0.49 3.46
CA ALA A 20 -6.05 0.69 2.61
C ALA A 20 -6.01 2.10 1.99
N GLU A 21 -7.15 2.66 1.56
CA GLU A 21 -7.22 4.03 1.06
C GLU A 21 -6.93 5.08 2.15
N LYS A 22 -7.42 4.86 3.39
CA LYS A 22 -7.13 5.72 4.54
C LYS A 22 -5.64 5.68 4.91
N ASP A 23 -5.05 4.49 4.91
CA ASP A 23 -3.63 4.29 5.19
C ASP A 23 -2.76 4.96 4.10
N TYR A 24 -3.17 4.88 2.83
CA TYR A 24 -2.49 5.56 1.73
C TYR A 24 -2.52 7.08 1.91
N ASP A 25 -3.68 7.64 2.22
CA ASP A 25 -3.82 9.08 2.49
C ASP A 25 -2.98 9.54 3.69
N ALA A 26 -2.90 8.72 4.74
CA ALA A 26 -2.05 8.98 5.90
C ALA A 26 -0.56 8.97 5.52
N ALA A 27 -0.12 7.98 4.73
CA ALA A 27 1.24 7.88 4.22
C ALA A 27 1.60 9.09 3.34
N VAL A 28 0.68 9.53 2.47
CA VAL A 28 0.87 10.72 1.60
C VAL A 28 1.09 11.97 2.45
N LYS A 29 0.22 12.21 3.45
CA LYS A 29 0.37 13.37 4.36
C LYS A 29 1.70 13.35 5.11
N LYS A 30 2.14 12.17 5.56
CA LYS A 30 3.43 11.98 6.24
C LYS A 30 4.61 12.28 5.31
N SER A 31 4.54 11.83 4.06
CA SER A 31 5.55 12.11 3.03
C SER A 31 5.64 13.60 2.71
N GLU A 32 4.51 14.30 2.57
CA GLU A 32 4.47 15.74 2.36
C GLU A 32 5.09 16.54 3.52
N ALA A 33 4.79 16.13 4.76
CA ALA A 33 5.39 16.72 5.95
C ALA A 33 6.91 16.50 5.97
N ALA A 34 7.37 15.26 5.73
CA ALA A 34 8.79 14.92 5.67
C ALA A 34 9.53 15.68 4.56
N LYS A 35 8.89 15.88 3.40
CA LYS A 35 9.43 16.69 2.30
C LYS A 35 9.70 18.13 2.74
N LYS A 36 8.74 18.73 3.45
CA LYS A 36 8.88 20.11 3.95
C LYS A 36 10.02 20.25 4.96
N ASP A 37 10.19 19.25 5.83
CA ASP A 37 11.29 19.19 6.78
C ASP A 37 12.65 19.04 6.07
N TYR A 38 12.72 18.16 5.07
CA TYR A 38 13.91 17.99 4.24
C TYR A 38 14.32 19.29 3.53
N GLU A 39 13.39 19.98 2.85
CA GLU A 39 13.68 21.23 2.16
C GLU A 39 14.15 22.33 3.15
N THR A 40 13.55 22.37 4.34
CA THR A 40 13.95 23.31 5.40
C THR A 40 15.35 23.01 5.91
N ALA A 41 15.67 21.74 6.17
CA ALA A 41 16.99 21.32 6.64
C ALA A 41 18.07 21.53 5.57
N LYS A 42 17.77 21.22 4.31
CA LYS A 42 18.63 21.46 3.15
C LYS A 42 19.00 22.94 3.03
N LYS A 43 18.01 23.84 3.08
CA LYS A 43 18.26 25.29 3.05
C LYS A 43 19.16 25.76 4.19
N LYS A 44 18.92 25.28 5.42
CA LYS A 44 19.79 25.59 6.57
C LYS A 44 21.22 25.10 6.36
N ALA A 45 21.41 23.93 5.75
CA ALA A 45 22.73 23.40 5.43
C ALA A 45 23.46 24.26 4.38
N GLU A 46 22.76 24.66 3.31
CA GLU A 46 23.29 25.56 2.28
C GLU A 46 23.70 26.93 2.87
N ASP A 47 22.84 27.53 3.69
CA ASP A 47 23.12 28.82 4.35
C ASP A 47 24.31 28.73 5.31
N ALA A 48 24.41 27.64 6.09
CA ALA A 48 25.52 27.41 7.01
C ALA A 48 26.85 27.18 6.27
N GLN A 49 26.82 26.40 5.18
CA GLN A 49 27.98 26.15 4.34
C GLN A 49 28.47 27.44 3.68
N LYS A 50 27.55 28.23 3.10
CA LYS A 50 27.88 29.52 2.48
C LYS A 50 28.56 30.47 3.47
N LYS A 51 28.09 30.52 4.72
CA LYS A 51 28.71 31.34 5.77
C LYS A 51 30.14 30.89 6.08
N TYR A 52 30.37 29.57 6.19
CA TYR A 52 31.71 29.03 6.40
C TYR A 52 32.64 29.36 5.22
N ASP A 53 32.19 29.17 3.99
CA ASP A 53 32.97 29.45 2.77
C ASP A 53 33.33 30.95 2.67
N GLU A 54 32.40 31.84 3.01
CA GLU A 54 32.65 33.29 3.07
C GLU A 54 33.69 33.67 4.14
N ASP A 55 33.60 33.08 5.34
CA ASP A 55 34.53 33.32 6.44
C ASP A 55 35.93 32.76 6.14
N GLN A 56 35.99 31.59 5.52
CA GLN A 56 37.23 30.99 5.04
C GLN A 56 37.88 31.88 3.97
N LYS A 57 37.12 32.33 2.97
CA LYS A 57 37.62 33.19 1.90
C LYS A 57 38.21 34.50 2.44
N LYS A 58 37.54 35.16 3.39
CA LYS A 58 38.08 36.38 4.03
C LYS A 58 39.40 36.11 4.75
N THR A 59 39.51 34.97 5.42
CA THR A 59 40.73 34.56 6.13
C THR A 59 41.88 34.29 5.16
N GLU A 60 41.61 33.58 4.07
CA GLU A 60 42.58 33.28 3.00
C GLU A 60 43.05 34.55 2.27
N GLU A 61 42.12 35.45 1.90
CA GLU A 61 42.44 36.73 1.26
C GLU A 61 43.35 37.59 2.14
N LYS A 62 43.05 37.69 3.45
CA LYS A 62 43.93 38.40 4.39
C LYS A 62 45.31 37.74 4.46
N ALA A 63 45.38 36.42 4.60
CA ALA A 63 46.66 35.71 4.68
C ALA A 63 47.53 35.98 3.44
N GLU A 64 46.94 35.99 2.26
CA GLU A 64 47.64 36.29 1.01
C GLU A 64 48.13 37.74 0.94
N LEU A 65 47.28 38.72 1.34
CA LEU A 65 47.65 40.12 1.38
C LEU A 65 48.79 40.39 2.39
N VAL A 66 48.72 39.79 3.58
CA VAL A 66 49.78 39.87 4.59
C VAL A 66 51.08 39.26 4.06
N ARG A 67 51.02 38.11 3.38
CA ARG A 67 52.20 37.48 2.75
C ARG A 67 52.83 38.40 1.71
N LYS A 68 52.02 38.96 0.80
CA LYS A 68 52.50 39.91 -0.23
C LYS A 68 53.10 41.19 0.40
N ALA A 69 52.52 41.68 1.49
CA ALA A 69 53.04 42.81 2.23
C ALA A 69 54.36 42.47 2.95
N ASP A 70 54.47 41.27 3.53
CA ASP A 70 55.70 40.82 4.20
C ASP A 70 56.85 40.61 3.20
N GLU A 71 56.59 40.03 2.03
CA GLU A 71 57.61 39.90 0.98
C GLU A 71 58.19 41.27 0.57
N LYS A 72 57.32 42.29 0.45
CA LYS A 72 57.76 43.67 0.18
C LYS A 72 58.55 44.25 1.35
N ARG A 73 58.13 43.98 2.59
CA ARG A 73 58.82 44.38 3.82
C ARG A 73 60.22 43.77 3.90
N GLN A 74 60.34 42.47 3.66
CA GLN A 74 61.61 41.74 3.66
C GLN A 74 62.56 42.28 2.57
N LYS A 75 62.05 42.54 1.36
CA LYS A 75 62.82 43.17 0.28
C LYS A 75 63.33 44.57 0.68
N ALA A 76 62.49 45.38 1.33
CA ALA A 76 62.89 46.71 1.80
C ALA A 76 63.92 46.64 2.96
N ASN A 77 63.77 45.68 3.88
CA ASN A 77 64.75 45.41 4.94
C ASN A 77 66.11 45.02 4.36
N LEU A 78 66.13 44.13 3.36
CA LEU A 78 67.34 43.72 2.67
C LEU A 78 67.99 44.89 1.92
N ALA A 79 67.20 45.78 1.31
CA ALA A 79 67.71 46.98 0.65
C ALA A 79 68.41 47.95 1.62
N VAL A 80 67.88 48.12 2.83
CA VAL A 80 68.54 48.92 3.89
C VAL A 80 69.88 48.29 4.28
N GLN A 81 69.92 46.98 4.50
CA GLN A 81 71.18 46.27 4.82
C GLN A 81 72.22 46.45 3.70
N LYS A 82 71.82 46.28 2.44
CA LYS A 82 72.69 46.49 1.28
C LYS A 82 73.20 47.93 1.19
N ALA A 83 72.33 48.92 1.42
CA ALA A 83 72.74 50.34 1.43
C ALA A 83 73.78 50.64 2.53
N TYR A 84 73.66 50.01 3.71
CA TYR A 84 74.67 50.11 4.77
C TYR A 84 76.00 49.45 4.41
N VAL A 85 75.97 48.32 3.70
CA VAL A 85 77.19 47.68 3.17
C VAL A 85 77.85 48.58 2.12
N GLU A 86 77.09 49.08 1.13
CA GLU A 86 77.58 50.03 0.12
C GLU A 86 78.19 51.28 0.77
N TYR A 87 77.56 51.83 1.82
CA TYR A 87 78.10 52.99 2.54
C TYR A 87 79.46 52.71 3.17
N ARG A 88 79.69 51.50 3.71
CA ARG A 88 81.01 51.14 4.27
C ARG A 88 82.10 51.18 3.21
N GLU A 89 81.79 50.71 2.01
CA GLU A 89 82.73 50.57 0.88
C GLU A 89 82.86 51.85 0.02
N ALA A 90 81.93 52.80 0.12
CA ALA A 90 81.88 53.98 -0.74
C ALA A 90 82.97 55.03 -0.44
N LYS A 91 83.57 55.57 -1.51
CA LYS A 91 84.47 56.74 -1.47
C LYS A 91 83.72 58.07 -1.25
N ASP A 92 82.54 58.22 -1.85
CA ASP A 92 81.63 59.35 -1.62
C ASP A 92 80.57 58.97 -0.59
N LYS A 93 80.83 59.36 0.66
CA LYS A 93 79.95 59.03 1.80
C LYS A 93 78.61 59.76 1.69
N ALA A 94 78.58 61.00 1.20
CA ALA A 94 77.36 61.81 1.15
C ALA A 94 76.31 61.22 0.18
N SER A 95 76.75 60.72 -0.98
CA SER A 95 75.88 60.05 -1.94
C SER A 95 75.34 58.71 -1.39
N ALA A 96 76.20 57.92 -0.75
CA ALA A 96 75.81 56.66 -0.13
C ALA A 96 74.83 56.86 1.05
N GLU A 97 74.96 57.95 1.81
CA GLU A 97 74.07 58.30 2.91
C GLU A 97 72.66 58.66 2.42
N LYS A 98 72.53 59.35 1.28
CA LYS A 98 71.22 59.58 0.62
C LYS A 98 70.53 58.27 0.22
N LYS A 99 71.27 57.28 -0.27
CA LYS A 99 70.73 55.95 -0.58
C LYS A 99 70.22 55.23 0.67
N ILE A 100 70.91 55.37 1.81
CA ILE A 100 70.44 54.83 3.09
C ILE A 100 69.13 55.48 3.50
N GLU A 101 69.04 56.81 3.45
CA GLU A 101 67.82 57.55 3.81
C GLU A 101 66.64 57.16 2.90
N GLU A 102 66.87 57.02 1.59
CA GLU A 102 65.85 56.55 0.66
C GLU A 102 65.41 55.11 0.96
N ALA A 103 66.35 54.21 1.25
CA ALA A 103 66.05 52.82 1.62
C ALA A 103 65.27 52.74 2.94
N LYS A 104 65.64 53.52 3.96
CA LYS A 104 64.91 53.62 5.24
C LYS A 104 63.50 54.17 5.06
N ARG A 105 63.31 55.17 4.20
CA ARG A 105 61.97 55.67 3.86
C ARG A 105 61.10 54.56 3.28
N LYS A 106 61.61 53.83 2.29
CA LYS A 106 60.93 52.68 1.66
C LYS A 106 60.65 51.56 2.67
N GLN A 107 61.57 51.31 3.60
CA GLN A 107 61.38 50.36 4.71
C GLN A 107 60.23 50.79 5.64
N LYS A 108 60.19 52.07 6.04
CA LYS A 108 59.12 52.60 6.90
C LYS A 108 57.76 52.49 6.23
N GLU A 109 57.67 52.80 4.93
CA GLU A 109 56.44 52.64 4.14
C GLU A 109 56.02 51.17 4.01
N ALA A 110 56.96 50.25 3.77
CA ALA A 110 56.67 48.83 3.70
C ALA A 110 56.22 48.25 5.05
N ASN A 111 56.86 48.67 6.16
CA ASN A 111 56.43 48.33 7.51
C ASN A 111 55.02 48.84 7.81
N LYS A 112 54.70 50.07 7.40
CA LYS A 112 53.36 50.64 7.56
C LYS A 112 52.31 49.79 6.83
N LYS A 113 52.55 49.45 5.56
CA LYS A 113 51.64 48.62 4.76
C LYS A 113 51.48 47.21 5.33
N PHE A 114 52.56 46.59 5.82
CA PHE A 114 52.47 45.29 6.48
C PHE A 114 51.60 45.35 7.74
N ASN A 115 51.80 46.37 8.58
CA ASN A 115 50.98 46.56 9.78
C ASN A 115 49.51 46.87 9.45
N GLU A 116 49.26 47.67 8.40
CA GLU A 116 47.90 47.96 7.90
C GLU A 116 47.18 46.67 7.44
N GLU A 117 47.86 45.81 6.67
CA GLU A 117 47.30 44.52 6.21
C GLU A 117 47.10 43.52 7.37
N GLN A 118 48.02 43.48 8.33
CA GLN A 118 47.91 42.60 9.50
C GLN A 118 46.75 43.01 10.41
N ALA A 119 46.47 44.31 10.52
CA ALA A 119 45.40 44.88 11.34
C ALA A 119 43.98 44.66 10.77
N LYS A 120 43.82 44.23 9.50
CA LYS A 120 42.51 43.91 8.93
C LYS A 120 41.83 42.80 9.74
N VAL A 121 40.60 43.02 10.19
CA VAL A 121 39.87 42.04 11.00
C VAL A 121 39.35 40.90 10.12
N VAL A 122 39.58 39.66 10.54
CA VAL A 122 39.01 38.43 9.95
C VAL A 122 38.47 37.55 11.08
N PRO A 123 37.57 36.60 10.79
CA PRO A 123 37.09 35.65 11.78
C PRO A 123 38.27 34.98 12.51
N GLU A 124 38.20 34.92 13.84
CA GLU A 124 39.22 34.23 14.61
C GLU A 124 39.19 32.73 14.30
N ALA A 125 40.32 32.03 14.49
CA ALA A 125 40.38 30.58 14.25
C ALA A 125 39.29 29.80 15.00
N LYS A 126 38.90 30.27 16.19
CA LYS A 126 37.79 29.70 16.97
C LYS A 126 36.43 29.96 16.32
N GLU A 127 36.20 31.15 15.78
CA GLU A 127 34.95 31.50 15.08
C GLU A 127 34.82 30.71 13.77
N LEU A 128 35.90 30.60 13.00
CA LEU A 128 35.94 29.81 11.77
C LEU A 128 35.71 28.32 12.04
N ALA A 129 36.27 27.78 13.13
CA ALA A 129 35.98 26.41 13.57
C ALA A 129 34.51 26.24 13.97
N ALA A 130 33.92 27.23 14.64
CA ALA A 130 32.51 27.20 15.01
C ALA A 130 31.58 27.26 13.79
N THR A 131 31.89 28.06 12.76
CA THR A 131 31.10 28.09 11.53
C THR A 131 31.25 26.81 10.72
N LYS A 132 32.45 26.21 10.67
CA LYS A 132 32.66 24.88 10.09
C LYS A 132 31.82 23.80 10.78
N GLN A 133 31.85 23.77 12.11
CA GLN A 133 31.08 22.79 12.88
C GLN A 133 29.58 22.96 12.68
N LYS A 134 29.09 24.21 12.60
CA LYS A 134 27.68 24.50 12.29
C LYS A 134 27.29 24.00 10.89
N ALA A 135 28.14 24.21 9.88
CA ALA A 135 27.92 23.71 8.53
C ALA A 135 27.88 22.17 8.48
N GLU A 136 28.83 21.50 9.14
CA GLU A 136 28.85 20.03 9.21
C GLU A 136 27.63 19.46 9.92
N LYS A 137 27.22 20.07 11.04
CA LYS A 137 26.01 19.67 11.77
C LYS A 137 24.77 19.86 10.92
N ALA A 138 24.61 21.02 10.28
CA ALA A 138 23.46 21.29 9.42
C ALA A 138 23.38 20.34 8.23
N LYS A 139 24.53 19.94 7.66
CA LYS A 139 24.60 18.93 6.60
C LYS A 139 24.12 17.56 7.08
N LYS A 140 24.56 17.10 8.26
CA LYS A 140 24.07 15.85 8.88
C LYS A 140 22.58 15.91 9.18
N ASP A 141 22.10 17.03 9.72
CA ASP A 141 20.67 17.23 9.99
C ASP A 141 19.83 17.15 8.70
N ALA A 142 20.34 17.69 7.57
CA ALA A 142 19.70 17.60 6.26
C ALA A 142 19.72 16.18 5.66
N GLU A 143 20.79 15.41 5.88
CA GLU A 143 20.89 14.01 5.45
C GLU A 143 19.89 13.11 6.19
N VAL A 144 19.77 13.29 7.51
CA VAL A 144 18.75 12.58 8.33
C VAL A 144 17.33 12.96 7.89
N ALA A 145 17.07 14.23 7.59
CA ALA A 145 15.77 14.67 7.08
C ALA A 145 15.46 14.05 5.71
N LYS A 146 16.48 13.89 4.86
CA LYS A 146 16.35 13.22 3.55
C LYS A 146 15.99 11.74 3.71
N GLU A 147 16.69 11.02 4.58
CA GLU A 147 16.42 9.60 4.83
C GLU A 147 14.98 9.37 5.34
N LYS A 148 14.48 10.26 6.21
CA LYS A 148 13.08 10.24 6.66
C LYS A 148 12.10 10.48 5.51
N TYR A 149 12.40 11.43 4.62
CA TYR A 149 11.58 11.69 3.43
C TYR A 149 11.58 10.49 2.48
N ASP A 150 12.74 9.94 2.15
CA ASP A 150 12.87 8.78 1.26
C ASP A 150 12.11 7.56 1.82
N LYS A 151 12.18 7.32 3.14
CA LYS A 151 11.40 6.26 3.82
C LYS A 151 9.89 6.51 3.76
N ALA A 152 9.45 7.75 3.96
CA ALA A 152 8.03 8.09 3.87
C ALA A 152 7.49 7.95 2.43
N VAL A 153 8.31 8.22 1.41
CA VAL A 153 7.96 7.96 0.01
C VAL A 153 7.82 6.47 -0.27
N GLN A 154 8.73 5.63 0.25
CA GLN A 154 8.60 4.17 0.13
C GLN A 154 7.33 3.64 0.81
N GLU A 155 6.96 4.18 1.97
CA GLU A 155 5.73 3.81 2.69
C GLU A 155 4.48 4.13 1.86
N VAL A 156 4.44 5.27 1.16
CA VAL A 156 3.36 5.61 0.21
C VAL A 156 3.27 4.58 -0.92
N GLU A 157 4.41 4.16 -1.46
CA GLU A 157 4.44 3.20 -2.57
C GLU A 157 4.01 1.80 -2.12
N VAL A 158 4.38 1.38 -0.91
CA VAL A 158 3.91 0.13 -0.31
C VAL A 158 2.39 0.15 -0.17
N GLU A 159 1.82 1.23 0.37
CA GLU A 159 0.38 1.30 0.62
C GLU A 159 -0.43 1.36 -0.68
N LYS A 160 0.10 2.05 -1.70
CA LYS A 160 -0.45 2.04 -3.05
C LYS A 160 -0.51 0.63 -3.64
N ASN A 161 0.55 -0.17 -3.47
CA ASN A 161 0.60 -1.53 -4.00
C ASN A 161 -0.41 -2.46 -3.32
N LYS A 162 -0.66 -2.27 -2.02
CA LYS A 162 -1.72 -3.02 -1.31
C LYS A 162 -3.11 -2.77 -1.89
N ILE A 163 -3.43 -1.51 -2.22
CA ILE A 163 -4.69 -1.17 -2.89
C ILE A 163 -4.79 -1.89 -4.24
N LEU A 164 -3.72 -1.85 -5.05
CA LEU A 164 -3.69 -2.52 -6.35
C LEU A 164 -3.84 -4.05 -6.24
N GLU A 165 -3.22 -4.67 -5.24
CA GLU A 165 -3.37 -6.10 -4.97
C GLU A 165 -4.80 -6.46 -4.57
N GLN A 166 -5.40 -5.66 -3.67
CA GLN A 166 -6.78 -5.84 -3.25
C GLN A 166 -7.77 -5.67 -4.42
N ASP A 167 -7.56 -4.68 -5.28
CA ASP A 167 -8.37 -4.47 -6.48
C ASP A 167 -8.26 -5.66 -7.44
N ALA A 168 -7.05 -6.19 -7.65
CA ALA A 168 -6.83 -7.37 -8.50
C ALA A 168 -7.46 -8.65 -7.94
N GLU A 169 -7.51 -8.81 -6.62
CA GLU A 169 -8.21 -9.91 -5.97
C GLU A 169 -9.73 -9.77 -6.09
N ASN A 170 -10.26 -8.55 -5.92
CA ASN A 170 -11.67 -8.26 -6.09
C ASN A 170 -12.12 -8.51 -7.54
N GLU A 171 -11.31 -8.14 -8.53
CA GLU A 171 -11.58 -8.42 -9.95
C GLU A 171 -11.70 -9.92 -10.22
N LYS A 172 -10.80 -10.75 -9.67
CA LYS A 172 -10.90 -12.22 -9.77
C LYS A 172 -12.17 -12.77 -9.11
N LYS A 173 -12.57 -12.23 -7.95
CA LYS A 173 -13.82 -12.63 -7.27
C LYS A 173 -15.03 -12.27 -8.12
N ILE A 174 -15.04 -11.09 -8.74
CA ILE A 174 -16.09 -10.65 -9.66
C ILE A 174 -16.18 -11.60 -10.86
N ASP A 175 -15.07 -11.96 -11.48
CA ASP A 175 -15.05 -12.90 -12.61
C ASP A 175 -15.64 -14.27 -12.22
N VAL A 176 -15.28 -14.78 -11.04
CA VAL A 176 -15.84 -16.04 -10.52
C VAL A 176 -17.35 -15.93 -10.32
N LEU A 177 -17.82 -14.84 -9.70
CA LEU A 177 -19.25 -14.60 -9.48
C LEU A 177 -20.01 -14.44 -10.79
N GLN A 178 -19.47 -13.73 -11.77
CA GLN A 178 -20.08 -13.59 -13.09
C GLN A 178 -20.22 -14.94 -13.81
N ASN A 179 -19.20 -15.79 -13.74
CA ASN A 179 -19.27 -17.14 -14.31
C ASN A 179 -20.32 -18.00 -13.60
N LYS A 180 -20.39 -17.93 -12.25
CA LYS A 180 -21.46 -18.59 -11.49
C LYS A 180 -22.82 -18.11 -11.96
N VAL A 181 -23.08 -16.81 -12.00
CA VAL A 181 -24.35 -16.21 -12.47
C VAL A 181 -24.69 -16.69 -13.88
N ALA A 182 -23.74 -16.70 -14.81
CA ALA A 182 -23.97 -17.16 -16.18
C ALA A 182 -24.36 -18.65 -16.25
N ASP A 183 -23.81 -19.49 -15.39
CA ASP A 183 -24.19 -20.90 -15.31
C ASP A 183 -25.54 -21.10 -14.60
N LEU A 184 -25.88 -20.26 -13.62
CA LEU A 184 -27.21 -20.21 -12.98
C LEU A 184 -28.29 -19.89 -14.03
N GLU A 185 -28.09 -18.85 -14.83
CA GLU A 185 -29.02 -18.43 -15.88
C GLU A 185 -29.29 -19.56 -16.88
N LYS A 186 -28.25 -20.31 -17.28
CA LYS A 186 -28.39 -21.49 -18.15
C LYS A 186 -29.15 -22.63 -17.49
N GLY A 187 -28.92 -22.88 -16.19
CA GLY A 187 -29.56 -23.96 -15.44
C GLY A 187 -31.06 -23.75 -15.23
N ILE A 188 -31.49 -22.51 -15.00
CA ILE A 188 -32.89 -22.16 -14.72
C ILE A 188 -33.74 -22.04 -16.00
N ALA A 189 -33.15 -21.56 -17.10
CA ALA A 189 -33.83 -21.36 -18.38
C ALA A 189 -34.68 -22.55 -18.88
N PRO A 190 -34.23 -23.83 -18.86
CA PRO A 190 -35.04 -24.95 -19.34
C PRO A 190 -36.30 -25.18 -18.49
N TYR A 191 -36.24 -24.96 -17.19
CA TYR A 191 -37.36 -25.16 -16.28
C TYR A 191 -38.38 -24.02 -16.40
N GLN A 192 -37.92 -22.77 -16.52
CA GLN A 192 -38.79 -21.63 -16.81
C GLN A 192 -39.58 -21.82 -18.11
N ASN A 193 -38.91 -22.30 -19.18
CA ASN A 193 -39.58 -22.61 -20.45
C ASN A 193 -40.61 -23.73 -20.29
N LYS A 194 -40.28 -24.80 -19.55
CA LYS A 194 -41.19 -25.93 -19.29
C LYS A 194 -42.44 -25.48 -18.52
N VAL A 195 -42.29 -24.67 -17.48
CA VAL A 195 -43.41 -24.09 -16.71
C VAL A 195 -44.30 -23.26 -17.64
N ALA A 196 -43.72 -22.34 -18.42
CA ALA A 196 -44.47 -21.48 -19.34
C ALA A 196 -45.24 -22.27 -20.43
N ASP A 197 -44.68 -23.37 -20.94
CA ASP A 197 -45.35 -24.22 -21.93
C ASP A 197 -46.51 -25.02 -21.31
N LEU A 198 -46.35 -25.52 -20.08
CA LEU A 198 -47.41 -26.22 -19.35
C LEU A 198 -48.58 -25.29 -18.99
N GLU A 199 -48.30 -24.07 -18.52
CA GLU A 199 -49.32 -23.05 -18.27
C GLU A 199 -50.14 -22.73 -19.54
N LYS A 200 -49.46 -22.58 -20.69
CA LYS A 200 -50.13 -22.37 -21.99
C LYS A 200 -50.96 -23.59 -22.41
N GLY A 201 -50.51 -24.80 -22.09
CA GLY A 201 -51.18 -26.06 -22.42
C GLY A 201 -52.49 -26.28 -21.67
N ILE A 202 -52.65 -25.69 -20.48
CA ILE A 202 -53.87 -25.80 -19.66
C ILE A 202 -55.03 -24.97 -20.25
N ALA A 203 -54.74 -23.80 -20.82
CA ALA A 203 -55.77 -22.87 -21.29
C ALA A 203 -56.75 -23.45 -22.35
N PRO A 204 -56.31 -24.22 -23.37
CA PRO A 204 -57.22 -24.90 -24.31
C PRO A 204 -58.19 -25.87 -23.63
N TYR A 205 -57.72 -26.63 -22.64
CA TYR A 205 -58.59 -27.57 -21.93
C TYR A 205 -59.61 -26.84 -21.04
N GLN A 206 -59.21 -25.76 -20.38
CA GLN A 206 -60.14 -24.90 -19.61
C GLN A 206 -61.23 -24.31 -20.50
N ASN A 207 -60.89 -23.83 -21.70
CA ASN A 207 -61.86 -23.35 -22.68
C ASN A 207 -62.82 -24.46 -23.13
N LYS A 208 -62.29 -25.66 -23.40
CA LYS A 208 -63.09 -26.82 -23.79
C LYS A 208 -64.05 -27.26 -22.67
N VAL A 209 -63.63 -27.24 -21.41
CA VAL A 209 -64.49 -27.46 -20.24
C VAL A 209 -65.64 -26.45 -20.21
N ALA A 210 -65.35 -25.16 -20.42
CA ALA A 210 -66.38 -24.13 -20.44
C ALA A 210 -67.40 -24.31 -21.59
N GLU A 211 -66.95 -24.74 -22.77
CA GLU A 211 -67.84 -25.06 -23.91
C GLU A 211 -68.70 -26.29 -23.63
N LEU A 212 -68.11 -27.38 -23.15
CA LEU A 212 -68.84 -28.60 -22.81
C LEU A 212 -69.90 -28.35 -21.73
N ASN A 213 -69.59 -27.56 -20.71
CA ASN A 213 -70.56 -27.16 -19.69
C ASN A 213 -71.74 -26.36 -20.28
N LYS A 214 -71.49 -25.46 -21.24
CA LYS A 214 -72.57 -24.73 -21.93
C LYS A 214 -73.43 -25.66 -22.79
N GLU A 215 -72.82 -26.63 -23.47
CA GLU A 215 -73.53 -27.61 -24.30
C GLU A 215 -74.40 -28.54 -23.46
N ILE A 216 -73.85 -29.06 -22.35
CA ILE A 216 -74.59 -29.87 -21.37
C ILE A 216 -75.79 -29.06 -20.81
N ALA A 217 -75.59 -27.79 -20.43
CA ALA A 217 -76.66 -26.96 -19.90
C ALA A 217 -77.79 -26.73 -20.93
N ARG A 218 -77.45 -26.55 -22.22
CA ARG A 218 -78.45 -26.47 -23.30
C ARG A 218 -79.22 -27.77 -23.45
N LEU A 219 -78.52 -28.89 -23.58
CA LEU A 219 -79.15 -30.20 -23.73
C LEU A 219 -80.06 -30.56 -22.54
N GLN A 220 -79.67 -30.17 -21.32
CA GLN A 220 -80.50 -30.31 -20.13
C GLN A 220 -81.77 -29.45 -20.19
N SER A 221 -81.69 -28.24 -20.75
CA SER A 221 -82.87 -27.40 -21.00
C SER A 221 -83.78 -28.03 -22.05
N ASP A 222 -83.21 -28.50 -23.16
CA ASP A 222 -83.97 -29.15 -24.24
C ASP A 222 -84.66 -30.44 -23.75
N LEU A 223 -84.00 -31.23 -22.90
CA LEU A 223 -84.58 -32.41 -22.26
C LEU A 223 -85.77 -32.03 -21.37
N LYS A 224 -85.61 -30.98 -20.55
CA LYS A 224 -86.69 -30.48 -19.69
C LYS A 224 -87.89 -29.98 -20.51
N ASP A 225 -87.66 -29.24 -21.58
CA ASP A 225 -88.72 -28.78 -22.48
C ASP A 225 -89.42 -29.97 -23.16
N ALA A 226 -88.67 -31.01 -23.55
CA ALA A 226 -89.22 -32.24 -24.12
C ALA A 226 -90.08 -33.04 -23.11
N GLU A 227 -89.68 -33.07 -21.83
CA GLU A 227 -90.47 -33.63 -20.72
C GLU A 227 -91.77 -32.87 -20.50
N GLU A 228 -91.72 -31.53 -20.43
CA GLU A 228 -92.89 -30.68 -20.19
C GLU A 228 -93.91 -30.73 -21.34
N ASN A 229 -93.43 -30.91 -22.58
CA ASN A 229 -94.28 -30.95 -23.78
C ASN A 229 -94.71 -32.36 -24.22
N ASN A 230 -94.45 -33.41 -23.42
CA ASN A 230 -94.79 -34.81 -23.73
C ASN A 230 -94.25 -35.29 -25.10
N VAL A 231 -93.03 -34.88 -25.46
CA VAL A 231 -92.34 -35.37 -26.66
C VAL A 231 -92.07 -36.88 -26.52
N GLU A 232 -92.03 -37.62 -27.63
CA GLU A 232 -91.83 -39.08 -27.64
C GLU A 232 -90.54 -39.53 -26.92
N ASP A 233 -90.61 -40.65 -26.20
CA ASP A 233 -89.55 -41.13 -25.32
C ASP A 233 -88.21 -41.39 -26.04
N TYR A 234 -88.23 -41.82 -27.30
CA TYR A 234 -87.00 -42.02 -28.08
C TYR A 234 -86.19 -40.72 -28.28
N ILE A 235 -86.84 -39.55 -28.27
CA ILE A 235 -86.18 -38.24 -28.36
C ILE A 235 -85.54 -37.89 -27.02
N LYS A 236 -86.23 -38.17 -25.91
CA LYS A 236 -85.71 -37.95 -24.55
C LYS A 236 -84.51 -38.85 -24.27
N GLU A 237 -84.61 -40.15 -24.60
CA GLU A 237 -83.49 -41.11 -24.49
C GLU A 237 -82.28 -40.65 -25.34
N GLY A 238 -82.53 -40.10 -26.53
CA GLY A 238 -81.47 -39.51 -27.36
C GLY A 238 -80.79 -38.29 -26.72
N LEU A 239 -81.55 -37.40 -26.08
CA LEU A 239 -81.02 -36.25 -25.34
C LEU A 239 -80.27 -36.68 -24.07
N GLU A 240 -80.80 -37.65 -23.33
CA GLU A 240 -80.13 -38.25 -22.16
C GLU A 240 -78.80 -38.88 -22.56
N GLN A 241 -78.76 -39.62 -23.67
CA GLN A 241 -77.52 -40.20 -24.20
C GLN A 241 -76.53 -39.12 -24.63
N ALA A 242 -76.98 -38.07 -25.32
CA ALA A 242 -76.11 -36.95 -25.70
C ALA A 242 -75.52 -36.22 -24.49
N ILE A 243 -76.31 -36.03 -23.42
CA ILE A 243 -75.82 -35.48 -22.15
C ILE A 243 -74.79 -36.42 -21.51
N ALA A 244 -75.03 -37.73 -21.50
CA ALA A 244 -74.12 -38.73 -20.96
C ALA A 244 -72.78 -38.72 -21.71
N ASP A 245 -72.81 -38.70 -23.04
CA ASP A 245 -71.62 -38.64 -23.90
C ASP A 245 -70.81 -37.35 -23.65
N LYS A 246 -71.48 -36.20 -23.55
CA LYS A 246 -70.82 -34.91 -23.26
C LYS A 246 -70.23 -34.85 -21.85
N LYS A 247 -70.89 -35.46 -20.86
CA LYS A 247 -70.33 -35.61 -19.51
C LYS A 247 -69.09 -36.52 -19.49
N ALA A 248 -69.07 -37.57 -20.31
CA ALA A 248 -67.87 -38.40 -20.46
C ALA A 248 -66.71 -37.66 -21.13
N GLU A 249 -66.99 -36.84 -22.17
CA GLU A 249 -66.01 -35.95 -22.79
C GLU A 249 -65.47 -34.90 -21.80
N LEU A 250 -66.35 -34.34 -20.96
CA LEU A 250 -66.00 -33.39 -19.91
C LEU A 250 -65.09 -34.04 -18.84
N ALA A 251 -65.43 -35.25 -18.37
CA ALA A 251 -64.63 -35.98 -17.41
C ALA A 251 -63.22 -36.29 -17.96
N THR A 252 -63.13 -36.67 -19.23
CA THR A 252 -61.84 -36.91 -19.91
C THR A 252 -61.03 -35.61 -20.04
N THR A 253 -61.69 -34.49 -20.35
CA THR A 253 -61.04 -33.17 -20.45
C THR A 253 -60.52 -32.70 -19.09
N GLN A 254 -61.29 -32.90 -18.02
CA GLN A 254 -60.87 -32.59 -16.66
C GLN A 254 -59.67 -33.43 -16.22
N GLN A 255 -59.65 -34.73 -16.55
CA GLN A 255 -58.51 -35.60 -16.28
C GLN A 255 -57.23 -35.12 -16.98
N ASN A 256 -57.32 -34.55 -18.19
CA ASN A 256 -56.17 -33.96 -18.88
C ASN A 256 -55.67 -32.68 -18.20
N ILE A 257 -56.58 -31.86 -17.64
CA ILE A 257 -56.21 -30.69 -16.84
C ILE A 257 -55.46 -31.13 -15.58
N ASP A 258 -56.04 -32.06 -14.82
CA ASP A 258 -55.44 -32.54 -13.56
C ASP A 258 -54.05 -33.15 -13.80
N LYS A 259 -53.87 -33.87 -14.91
CA LYS A 259 -52.56 -34.39 -15.32
C LYS A 259 -51.56 -33.28 -15.65
N THR A 260 -51.98 -32.28 -16.42
CA THR A 260 -51.10 -31.16 -16.81
C THR A 260 -50.74 -30.28 -15.60
N GLN A 261 -51.66 -30.11 -14.66
CA GLN A 261 -51.42 -29.43 -13.39
C GLN A 261 -50.42 -30.18 -12.51
N LYS A 262 -50.50 -31.51 -12.49
CA LYS A 262 -49.49 -32.33 -11.81
C LYS A 262 -48.11 -32.22 -12.45
N ASP A 263 -48.04 -32.26 -13.78
CA ASP A 263 -46.77 -32.07 -14.50
C ASP A 263 -46.18 -30.67 -14.28
N LEU A 264 -47.02 -29.66 -14.04
CA LEU A 264 -46.63 -28.29 -13.66
C LEU A 264 -46.06 -28.24 -12.24
N GLU A 265 -46.75 -28.82 -11.26
CA GLU A 265 -46.29 -28.91 -9.87
C GLU A 265 -44.93 -29.65 -9.77
N ASP A 266 -44.77 -30.75 -10.51
CA ASP A 266 -43.50 -31.47 -10.59
C ASP A 266 -42.39 -30.61 -11.25
N ALA A 267 -42.72 -29.80 -12.25
CA ALA A 267 -41.75 -28.89 -12.91
C ALA A 267 -41.35 -27.70 -12.02
N GLU A 268 -42.30 -27.14 -11.26
CA GLU A 268 -42.06 -26.09 -10.28
C GLU A 268 -41.19 -26.59 -9.12
N LEU A 269 -41.44 -27.81 -8.64
CA LEU A 269 -40.65 -28.44 -7.58
C LEU A 269 -39.23 -28.79 -8.04
N GLU A 270 -39.04 -29.19 -9.30
CA GLU A 270 -37.71 -29.35 -9.88
C GLU A 270 -37.01 -27.99 -10.09
N LEU A 271 -37.73 -26.93 -10.46
CA LEU A 271 -37.18 -25.58 -10.50
C LEU A 271 -36.75 -25.11 -9.10
N GLU A 272 -37.56 -25.36 -8.07
CA GLU A 272 -37.27 -25.07 -6.67
C GLU A 272 -36.04 -25.85 -6.18
N LYS A 273 -35.94 -27.15 -6.50
CA LYS A 273 -34.74 -27.95 -6.19
C LYS A 273 -33.51 -27.43 -6.91
N VAL A 274 -33.63 -27.06 -8.18
CA VAL A 274 -32.52 -26.48 -8.93
C VAL A 274 -32.11 -25.18 -8.26
N LEU A 275 -33.05 -24.28 -7.94
CA LEU A 275 -32.77 -23.06 -7.16
C LEU A 275 -32.14 -23.35 -5.79
N ALA A 276 -32.58 -24.39 -5.07
CA ALA A 276 -32.05 -24.80 -3.77
C ALA A 276 -30.66 -25.47 -3.85
N THR A 277 -30.35 -26.18 -4.94
CA THR A 277 -28.99 -26.69 -5.22
C THR A 277 -28.06 -25.61 -5.76
N LEU A 278 -28.64 -24.56 -6.35
CA LEU A 278 -27.97 -23.34 -6.78
C LEU A 278 -27.78 -22.35 -5.63
N ASP A 279 -28.32 -22.69 -4.47
CA ASP A 279 -28.07 -22.11 -3.16
C ASP A 279 -27.28 -23.10 -2.28
N PRO A 280 -26.06 -23.54 -2.67
CA PRO A 280 -25.22 -24.33 -1.76
C PRO A 280 -24.83 -23.52 -0.51
N GLU A 281 -25.03 -22.20 -0.54
CA GLU A 281 -24.95 -21.26 0.57
C GLU A 281 -26.34 -20.70 0.89
N GLY A 282 -27.35 -21.56 1.02
CA GLY A 282 -28.63 -21.16 1.58
C GLY A 282 -28.50 -20.77 3.02
N LYS A 283 -27.87 -19.62 3.23
CA LYS A 283 -27.81 -18.91 4.47
C LYS A 283 -29.26 -18.70 4.84
N THR A 284 -29.70 -19.48 5.82
CA THR A 284 -30.94 -19.18 6.53
C THR A 284 -30.95 -17.67 6.86
N GLN A 285 -32.10 -17.04 7.01
CA GLN A 285 -32.13 -15.64 7.48
C GLN A 285 -31.24 -15.45 8.72
N ASP A 286 -31.12 -16.48 9.57
CA ASP A 286 -30.20 -16.52 10.71
C ASP A 286 -28.71 -16.44 10.32
N GLU A 287 -28.28 -17.03 9.19
CA GLU A 287 -26.90 -16.93 8.68
C GLU A 287 -26.64 -15.62 7.94
N LEU A 288 -27.62 -15.06 7.25
CA LEU A 288 -27.54 -13.68 6.71
C LEU A 288 -27.48 -12.64 7.82
N ASP A 289 -28.28 -12.83 8.88
CA ASP A 289 -28.26 -11.98 10.07
C ASP A 289 -26.95 -12.16 10.86
N LYS A 290 -26.38 -13.38 10.86
CA LYS A 290 -25.07 -13.67 11.46
C LYS A 290 -23.93 -13.03 10.68
N GLU A 291 -23.94 -13.12 9.35
CA GLU A 291 -22.95 -12.46 8.50
C GLU A 291 -23.08 -10.93 8.57
N ALA A 292 -24.31 -10.40 8.56
CA ALA A 292 -24.53 -8.97 8.79
C ALA A 292 -24.08 -8.53 10.19
N ALA A 293 -24.20 -9.38 11.21
CA ALA A 293 -23.68 -9.13 12.55
C ALA A 293 -22.15 -9.23 12.62
N GLU A 294 -21.53 -10.14 11.86
CA GLU A 294 -20.08 -10.29 11.72
C GLU A 294 -19.48 -9.10 10.97
N ASP A 295 -20.10 -8.67 9.87
CA ASP A 295 -19.77 -7.44 9.14
C ASP A 295 -19.90 -6.20 10.04
N ALA A 296 -20.99 -6.09 10.80
CA ALA A 296 -21.16 -5.00 11.76
C ALA A 296 -20.12 -5.05 12.89
N ASN A 297 -19.70 -6.24 13.33
CA ASN A 297 -18.64 -6.41 14.31
C ASN A 297 -17.27 -6.02 13.74
N ILE A 298 -16.98 -6.36 12.48
CA ILE A 298 -15.78 -5.95 11.77
C ILE A 298 -15.75 -4.43 11.59
N GLU A 299 -16.84 -3.80 11.18
CA GLU A 299 -16.94 -2.34 11.07
C GLU A 299 -16.72 -1.67 12.44
N ALA A 300 -17.30 -2.20 13.51
CA ALA A 300 -17.08 -1.70 14.87
C ALA A 300 -15.61 -1.85 15.33
N LEU A 301 -14.97 -2.97 15.02
CA LEU A 301 -13.55 -3.21 15.32
C LEU A 301 -12.64 -2.28 14.52
N GLN A 302 -12.92 -2.05 13.23
CA GLN A 302 -12.19 -1.10 12.39
C GLN A 302 -12.29 0.34 12.93
N ASN A 303 -13.50 0.78 13.31
CA ASN A 303 -13.69 2.11 13.91
C ASN A 303 -12.94 2.24 15.24
N LYS A 304 -12.95 1.19 16.07
CA LYS A 304 -12.21 1.16 17.34
C LYS A 304 -10.69 1.21 17.14
N VAL A 305 -10.15 0.53 16.13
CA VAL A 305 -8.73 0.61 15.75
C VAL A 305 -8.39 2.04 15.34
N ALA A 306 -9.17 2.64 14.44
CA ALA A 306 -8.95 4.02 13.98
C ALA A 306 -8.99 5.05 15.13
N ASP A 307 -9.93 4.92 16.07
CA ASP A 307 -10.01 5.79 17.24
C ASP A 307 -8.78 5.64 18.15
N LEU A 308 -8.30 4.41 18.35
CA LEU A 308 -7.11 4.14 19.16
C LEU A 308 -5.84 4.64 18.48
N GLU A 309 -5.69 4.52 17.16
CA GLU A 309 -4.58 5.08 16.39
C GLU A 309 -4.52 6.60 16.51
N ASN A 310 -5.68 7.27 16.37
CA ASN A 310 -5.77 8.72 16.57
C ASN A 310 -5.34 9.11 17.99
N LYS A 311 -5.78 8.36 19.00
CA LYS A 311 -5.42 8.62 20.40
C LYS A 311 -3.94 8.38 20.70
N VAL A 312 -3.34 7.36 20.11
CA VAL A 312 -1.87 7.15 20.17
C VAL A 312 -1.15 8.35 19.56
N ALA A 313 -1.56 8.79 18.38
CA ALA A 313 -0.93 9.94 17.70
C ALA A 313 -1.06 11.26 18.50
N GLU A 314 -2.18 11.50 19.18
CA GLU A 314 -2.35 12.64 20.08
C GLU A 314 -1.47 12.55 21.32
N LEU A 315 -1.41 11.38 21.96
CA LEU A 315 -0.56 11.16 23.13
C LEU A 315 0.93 11.28 22.80
N ASP A 316 1.37 10.79 21.64
CA ASP A 316 2.75 10.97 21.17
C ASP A 316 3.12 12.45 20.97
N LYS A 317 2.20 13.25 20.42
CA LYS A 317 2.39 14.71 20.30
C LYS A 317 2.50 15.37 21.68
N GLU A 318 1.66 14.97 22.64
CA GLU A 318 1.68 15.52 23.99
C GLU A 318 2.95 15.13 24.76
N VAL A 319 3.40 13.88 24.64
CA VAL A 319 4.68 13.40 25.18
C VAL A 319 5.84 14.21 24.59
N THR A 320 5.85 14.42 23.27
CA THR A 320 6.88 15.21 22.60
C THR A 320 6.89 16.67 23.09
N ARG A 321 5.70 17.27 23.26
CA ARG A 321 5.55 18.63 23.80
C ARG A 321 6.09 18.73 25.22
N LEU A 322 5.72 17.80 26.10
CA LEU A 322 6.19 17.77 27.49
C LEU A 322 7.71 17.53 27.60
N GLN A 323 8.29 16.73 26.70
CA GLN A 323 9.75 16.58 26.62
C GLN A 323 10.45 17.88 26.24
N SER A 324 9.86 18.66 25.31
CA SER A 324 10.38 19.98 24.95
C SER A 324 10.26 20.95 26.12
N ASP A 325 9.08 21.03 26.75
CA ASP A 325 8.82 21.91 27.89
C ASP A 325 9.79 21.61 29.07
N LEU A 326 10.05 20.32 29.34
CA LEU A 326 10.98 19.89 30.38
C LEU A 326 12.42 20.33 30.06
N LYS A 327 12.85 20.13 28.80
CA LYS A 327 14.18 20.56 28.35
C LYS A 327 14.35 22.08 28.43
N ASP A 328 13.34 22.84 28.03
CA ASP A 328 13.34 24.29 28.14
C ASP A 328 13.40 24.73 29.61
N ALA A 329 12.71 24.03 30.51
CA ALA A 329 12.76 24.29 31.94
C ALA A 329 14.15 23.99 32.56
N GLU A 330 14.81 22.92 32.10
CA GLU A 330 16.19 22.57 32.47
C GLU A 330 17.20 23.64 31.98
N GLU A 331 17.10 24.06 30.72
CA GLU A 331 18.02 25.06 30.13
C GLU A 331 17.86 26.45 30.75
N ASN A 332 16.65 26.81 31.20
CA ASN A 332 16.36 28.12 31.78
C ASN A 332 16.44 28.17 33.32
N ASN A 333 16.90 27.10 33.99
CA ASN A 333 16.97 27.01 35.46
C ASN A 333 15.64 27.37 36.16
N VAL A 334 14.52 26.92 35.59
CA VAL A 334 13.20 27.06 36.22
C VAL A 334 13.19 26.27 37.54
N GLU A 335 12.40 26.70 38.52
CA GLU A 335 12.34 26.10 39.85
C GLU A 335 12.03 24.59 39.82
N ASP A 336 12.67 23.84 40.71
CA ASP A 336 12.62 22.36 40.72
C ASP A 336 11.20 21.80 40.82
N TYR A 337 10.28 22.47 41.53
CA TYR A 337 8.88 22.02 41.63
C TYR A 337 8.14 22.05 40.26
N VAL A 338 8.55 22.92 39.33
CA VAL A 338 7.99 22.98 37.97
C VAL A 338 8.51 21.81 37.13
N LYS A 339 9.81 21.50 37.26
CA LYS A 339 10.43 20.35 36.58
C LYS A 339 9.85 19.03 37.06
N GLU A 340 9.71 18.84 38.38
CA GLU A 340 9.07 17.66 38.95
C GLU A 340 7.62 17.49 38.47
N GLY A 341 6.88 18.61 38.34
CA GLY A 341 5.53 18.61 37.77
C GLY A 341 5.48 18.14 36.31
N LEU A 342 6.40 18.64 35.48
CA LEU A 342 6.54 18.23 34.06
C LEU A 342 7.01 16.79 33.92
N GLU A 343 7.97 16.33 34.72
CA GLU A 343 8.43 14.93 34.76
C GLU A 343 7.30 13.98 35.16
N LYS A 344 6.49 14.36 36.15
CA LYS A 344 5.32 13.58 36.55
C LYS A 344 4.28 13.51 35.43
N ALA A 345 3.93 14.64 34.82
CA ALA A 345 3.00 14.68 33.70
C ALA A 345 3.49 13.87 32.49
N LEU A 346 4.79 13.93 32.19
CA LEU A 346 5.43 13.14 31.14
C LEU A 346 5.37 11.64 31.43
N THR A 347 5.60 11.25 32.68
CA THR A 347 5.53 9.86 33.12
C THR A 347 4.09 9.33 33.01
N ASP A 348 3.12 10.09 33.52
CA ASP A 348 1.70 9.74 33.45
C ASP A 348 1.24 9.58 31.98
N LYS A 349 1.64 10.49 31.09
CA LYS A 349 1.31 10.44 29.65
C LYS A 349 1.98 9.28 28.92
N LYS A 350 3.23 8.93 29.25
CA LYS A 350 3.90 7.74 28.69
C LYS A 350 3.21 6.44 29.10
N VAL A 351 2.68 6.37 30.33
CA VAL A 351 1.88 5.21 30.78
C VAL A 351 0.56 5.14 30.01
N GLU A 352 -0.14 6.27 29.84
CA GLU A 352 -1.37 6.36 29.04
C GLU A 352 -1.14 5.92 27.59
N LEU A 353 -0.04 6.38 26.97
CA LEU A 353 0.39 5.97 25.63
C LEU A 353 0.63 4.46 25.53
N ASN A 354 1.39 3.88 26.47
CA ASN A 354 1.68 2.44 26.48
C ASN A 354 0.41 1.59 26.61
N ASN A 355 -0.52 2.01 27.48
CA ASN A 355 -1.80 1.32 27.67
C ASN A 355 -2.69 1.43 26.41
N THR A 356 -2.70 2.59 25.76
CA THR A 356 -3.46 2.81 24.51
C THR A 356 -2.87 1.98 23.37
N GLN A 357 -1.54 1.87 23.26
CA GLN A 357 -0.87 1.02 22.27
C GLN A 357 -1.22 -0.46 22.48
N LYS A 358 -1.24 -0.95 23.72
CA LYS A 358 -1.68 -2.33 24.02
C LYS A 358 -3.14 -2.57 23.64
N ALA A 359 -4.01 -1.59 23.88
CA ALA A 359 -5.41 -1.66 23.48
C ALA A 359 -5.55 -1.70 21.95
N LEU A 360 -4.74 -0.91 21.24
CA LEU A 360 -4.67 -0.91 19.77
C LEU A 360 -4.20 -2.27 19.24
N ASP A 361 -3.11 -2.82 19.76
CA ASP A 361 -2.60 -4.15 19.37
C ASP A 361 -3.65 -5.25 19.61
N THR A 362 -4.41 -5.14 20.71
CA THR A 362 -5.49 -6.08 21.03
C THR A 362 -6.67 -5.95 20.06
N ALA A 363 -7.06 -4.71 19.73
CA ALA A 363 -8.12 -4.44 18.76
C ALA A 363 -7.72 -4.89 17.34
N GLN A 364 -6.46 -4.68 16.95
CA GLN A 364 -5.93 -5.12 15.66
C GLN A 364 -5.92 -6.65 15.57
N LYS A 365 -5.48 -7.36 16.62
CA LYS A 365 -5.59 -8.83 16.66
C LYS A 365 -7.03 -9.33 16.56
N ALA A 366 -7.95 -8.69 17.27
CA ALA A 366 -9.37 -9.06 17.20
C ALA A 366 -9.94 -8.83 15.78
N LEU A 367 -9.54 -7.74 15.13
CA LEU A 367 -9.90 -7.46 13.74
C LEU A 367 -9.29 -8.49 12.78
N ASP A 368 -8.01 -8.84 12.93
CA ASP A 368 -7.34 -9.84 12.10
C ASP A 368 -7.96 -11.23 12.29
N THR A 369 -8.36 -11.59 13.51
CA THR A 369 -9.11 -12.82 13.79
C THR A 369 -10.47 -12.82 13.11
N ALA A 370 -11.26 -11.75 13.27
CA ALA A 370 -12.58 -11.63 12.64
C ALA A 370 -12.50 -11.66 11.10
N LEU A 371 -11.44 -11.09 10.51
CA LEU A 371 -11.20 -11.13 9.06
C LEU A 371 -10.75 -12.52 8.56
N ASN A 372 -9.99 -13.27 9.36
CA ASN A 372 -9.55 -14.63 8.99
C ASN A 372 -10.68 -15.66 9.09
N GLU A 373 -11.66 -15.45 9.96
CA GLU A 373 -12.86 -16.29 10.06
C GLU A 373 -13.81 -16.13 8.84
N LEU A 374 -13.61 -15.12 7.99
CA LEU A 374 -14.34 -14.89 6.72
C LEU A 374 -13.72 -15.56 5.48
N GLY A 375 -12.63 -16.34 5.63
CA GLY A 375 -12.03 -17.11 4.53
C GLY A 375 -12.90 -18.30 4.10
N PRO A 376 -12.79 -18.81 2.85
CA PRO A 376 -13.60 -19.95 2.41
C PRO A 376 -13.27 -21.17 3.28
N ASP A 377 -14.30 -21.70 3.95
CA ASP A 377 -14.27 -22.67 5.06
C ASP A 377 -13.08 -23.64 5.14
N GLY A 378 -12.55 -23.79 6.37
CA GLY A 378 -12.03 -25.06 6.87
C GLY A 378 -10.64 -25.00 7.49
N ASP A 379 -10.58 -24.82 8.81
CA ASP A 379 -9.69 -25.58 9.69
C ASP A 379 -10.10 -25.28 11.15
N GLU A 380 -11.14 -25.96 11.62
CA GLU A 380 -11.19 -26.27 13.05
C GLU A 380 -9.90 -27.04 13.39
N GLU A 381 -9.10 -26.52 14.32
CA GLU A 381 -8.05 -27.31 14.97
C GLU A 381 -8.72 -28.46 15.76
N GLU A 382 -9.15 -29.52 15.08
CA GLU A 382 -9.36 -30.80 15.75
C GLU A 382 -8.00 -31.40 16.08
N THR A 383 -7.76 -31.50 17.39
CA THR A 383 -6.62 -32.21 17.98
C THR A 383 -6.45 -33.60 17.34
N PRO A 384 -5.22 -34.05 17.02
CA PRO A 384 -5.03 -35.31 16.33
C PRO A 384 -5.21 -36.50 17.30
N ALA A 385 -6.27 -37.28 17.11
CA ALA A 385 -6.37 -38.63 17.64
C ALA A 385 -5.55 -39.62 16.76
N PRO A 386 -4.86 -40.62 17.35
CA PRO A 386 -3.81 -41.37 16.68
C PRO A 386 -4.34 -42.43 15.68
N ALA A 387 -3.54 -42.61 14.62
CA ALA A 387 -3.79 -43.41 13.43
C ALA A 387 -4.14 -44.90 13.65
N PRO A 388 -4.97 -45.48 12.77
CA PRO A 388 -4.89 -46.89 12.39
C PRO A 388 -4.12 -47.10 11.07
N LYS A 389 -3.48 -48.27 11.03
CA LYS A 389 -2.51 -48.80 10.05
C LYS A 389 -3.14 -49.09 8.66
N PRO A 390 -2.37 -49.07 7.55
CA PRO A 390 -2.91 -49.06 6.19
C PRO A 390 -3.34 -50.43 5.68
N GLU A 391 -4.48 -50.47 4.98
CA GLU A 391 -4.85 -51.55 4.05
C GLU A 391 -4.77 -51.04 2.61
N GLN A 392 -4.11 -51.82 1.75
CA GLN A 392 -3.86 -51.52 0.34
C GLN A 392 -5.17 -51.47 -0.47
N PRO A 393 -5.34 -50.51 -1.40
CA PRO A 393 -6.32 -50.62 -2.45
C PRO A 393 -5.78 -51.44 -3.63
N ALA A 394 -6.61 -52.36 -4.12
CA ALA A 394 -6.39 -53.12 -5.35
C ALA A 394 -6.48 -52.22 -6.60
N GLU A 395 -5.66 -52.56 -7.60
CA GLU A 395 -5.56 -51.91 -8.91
C GLU A 395 -6.77 -52.17 -9.82
N GLN A 396 -7.24 -51.15 -10.56
CA GLN A 396 -7.67 -51.14 -11.98
C GLN A 396 -8.50 -49.87 -12.33
N PRO A 397 -8.65 -49.47 -13.61
CA PRO A 397 -7.65 -49.13 -14.61
C PRO A 397 -7.87 -47.70 -15.17
N LYS A 398 -6.81 -47.14 -15.77
CA LYS A 398 -6.74 -45.76 -16.30
C LYS A 398 -7.53 -45.58 -17.61
N PRO A 399 -8.42 -44.59 -17.76
CA PRO A 399 -8.92 -44.18 -19.07
C PRO A 399 -7.89 -43.29 -19.80
N ALA A 400 -7.81 -43.45 -21.12
CA ALA A 400 -6.84 -42.81 -22.00
C ALA A 400 -7.04 -41.28 -22.15
N PRO A 401 -5.97 -40.49 -22.32
CA PRO A 401 -6.08 -39.05 -22.58
C PRO A 401 -6.51 -38.78 -24.03
N ALA A 402 -7.54 -37.95 -24.20
CA ALA A 402 -7.94 -37.36 -25.47
C ALA A 402 -6.95 -36.23 -25.88
N PRO A 403 -6.78 -35.96 -27.19
CA PRO A 403 -5.68 -35.14 -27.71
C PRO A 403 -5.88 -33.63 -27.48
N GLN A 404 -4.79 -32.93 -27.15
CA GLN A 404 -4.75 -31.47 -27.05
C GLN A 404 -4.93 -30.78 -28.43
N PRO A 405 -5.65 -29.65 -28.52
CA PRO A 405 -5.63 -28.77 -29.69
C PRO A 405 -4.29 -28.02 -29.79
N ALA A 406 -3.86 -27.77 -31.03
CA ALA A 406 -2.60 -27.10 -31.37
C ALA A 406 -2.55 -25.63 -30.87
N PRO A 407 -1.37 -25.13 -30.46
CA PRO A 407 -1.22 -23.75 -30.02
C PRO A 407 -1.30 -22.76 -31.18
N ALA A 408 -2.07 -21.68 -30.97
CA ALA A 408 -2.16 -20.51 -31.85
C ALA A 408 -0.80 -19.75 -31.92
N PRO A 409 -0.49 -19.05 -33.02
CA PRO A 409 0.80 -18.39 -33.20
C PRO A 409 0.98 -17.21 -32.24
N LYS A 410 2.18 -17.10 -31.66
CA LYS A 410 2.59 -15.96 -30.81
C LYS A 410 2.71 -14.68 -31.66
N PRO A 411 2.37 -13.51 -31.12
CA PRO A 411 2.60 -12.23 -31.78
C PRO A 411 4.10 -11.94 -31.94
N GLU A 412 4.48 -11.44 -33.13
CA GLU A 412 5.83 -10.92 -33.43
C GLU A 412 6.20 -9.77 -32.48
N LYS A 413 7.38 -9.87 -31.86
CA LYS A 413 8.01 -8.74 -31.16
C LYS A 413 8.51 -7.74 -32.19
N THR A 414 8.30 -6.45 -31.96
CA THR A 414 8.86 -5.36 -32.78
C THR A 414 10.36 -5.23 -32.57
N ASP A 415 11.08 -4.77 -33.61
CA ASP A 415 12.54 -4.58 -33.62
C ASP A 415 13.06 -3.72 -32.44
N ASP A 416 12.21 -2.83 -31.90
CA ASP A 416 12.54 -1.98 -30.75
C ASP A 416 12.70 -2.77 -29.43
N GLN A 417 11.96 -3.87 -29.23
CA GLN A 417 12.09 -4.70 -28.03
C GLN A 417 13.36 -5.56 -28.03
N GLN A 418 13.86 -5.95 -29.21
CA GLN A 418 15.16 -6.65 -29.32
C GLN A 418 16.34 -5.71 -29.05
N ALA A 419 16.23 -4.43 -29.43
CA ALA A 419 17.27 -3.44 -29.19
C ALA A 419 17.46 -3.10 -27.70
N GLU A 420 16.37 -3.05 -26.91
CA GLU A 420 16.46 -2.83 -25.45
C GLU A 420 17.01 -4.05 -24.70
N GLU A 421 16.62 -5.27 -25.09
CA GLU A 421 17.17 -6.51 -24.51
C GLU A 421 18.67 -6.68 -24.83
N ASP A 422 19.15 -6.23 -26.01
CA ASP A 422 20.58 -6.24 -26.36
C ASP A 422 21.38 -5.15 -25.61
N TYR A 423 20.77 -4.00 -25.31
CA TYR A 423 21.40 -2.96 -24.49
C TYR A 423 21.55 -3.40 -23.02
N ALA A 424 20.54 -4.06 -22.46
CA ALA A 424 20.59 -4.61 -21.11
C ALA A 424 21.65 -5.73 -20.97
N ARG A 425 21.81 -6.57 -21.99
CA ARG A 425 22.82 -7.65 -21.97
C ARG A 425 24.25 -7.12 -22.07
N ARG A 426 24.47 -6.06 -22.86
CA ARG A 426 25.80 -5.41 -22.97
C ARG A 426 26.22 -4.69 -21.69
N SER A 427 25.29 -4.10 -20.94
CA SER A 427 25.61 -3.42 -19.68
C SER A 427 25.93 -4.41 -18.55
N GLU A 428 25.27 -5.58 -18.50
CA GLU A 428 25.64 -6.67 -17.58
C GLU A 428 27.02 -7.28 -17.90
N GLU A 429 27.37 -7.45 -19.18
CA GLU A 429 28.70 -7.95 -19.57
C GLU A 429 29.83 -6.94 -19.28
N GLU A 430 29.54 -5.64 -19.32
CA GLU A 430 30.49 -4.59 -18.98
C GLU A 430 30.70 -4.47 -17.45
N TYR A 431 29.63 -4.66 -16.66
CA TYR A 431 29.73 -4.73 -15.20
C TYR A 431 30.53 -5.94 -14.71
N ASN A 432 30.40 -7.09 -15.37
CA ASN A 432 31.15 -8.31 -15.04
C ASN A 432 32.61 -8.35 -15.55
N ARG A 433 33.04 -7.37 -16.37
CA ARG A 433 34.42 -7.26 -16.87
C ARG A 433 35.30 -6.26 -16.13
N LEU A 434 34.80 -5.56 -15.10
CA LEU A 434 35.66 -4.75 -14.23
C LEU A 434 36.58 -5.69 -13.42
N PRO A 435 37.91 -5.66 -13.62
CA PRO A 435 38.81 -6.69 -13.15
C PRO A 435 38.96 -6.69 -11.62
N GLN A 436 38.93 -7.90 -11.05
CA GLN A 436 39.54 -8.21 -9.75
C GLN A 436 41.00 -7.75 -9.74
N GLN A 437 41.26 -6.53 -9.26
CA GLN A 437 42.59 -6.15 -8.80
C GLN A 437 42.76 -6.69 -7.38
N GLN A 438 43.38 -7.86 -7.27
CA GLN A 438 43.95 -8.32 -6.02
C GLN A 438 45.02 -7.32 -5.54
N PRO A 439 45.06 -6.93 -4.27
CA PRO A 439 46.20 -6.19 -3.75
C PRO A 439 47.46 -7.08 -3.79
N PRO A 440 48.65 -6.51 -4.01
CA PRO A 440 49.89 -7.29 -4.04
C PRO A 440 50.12 -7.99 -2.70
N LYS A 441 50.45 -9.28 -2.76
CA LYS A 441 50.80 -10.11 -1.61
C LYS A 441 51.99 -9.48 -0.88
N ALA A 442 51.81 -9.20 0.41
CA ALA A 442 52.90 -8.89 1.31
C ALA A 442 53.87 -10.09 1.39
N GLU A 443 55.14 -9.86 1.05
CA GLU A 443 56.24 -10.77 1.35
C GLU A 443 56.30 -11.01 2.87
N LYS A 444 56.26 -12.28 3.27
CA LYS A 444 56.55 -12.71 4.64
C LYS A 444 58.01 -12.34 4.97
N PRO A 445 58.29 -11.74 6.14
CA PRO A 445 59.66 -11.65 6.62
C PRO A 445 60.18 -13.05 6.97
N ALA A 446 61.45 -13.29 6.65
CA ALA A 446 62.16 -14.53 6.95
C ALA A 446 62.11 -14.88 8.45
N PRO A 447 61.95 -16.18 8.81
CA PRO A 447 61.97 -16.59 10.21
C PRO A 447 63.37 -16.38 10.81
N ALA A 448 63.42 -15.70 11.95
CA ALA A 448 64.63 -15.55 12.76
C ALA A 448 65.10 -16.92 13.29
N PRO A 449 66.42 -17.18 13.33
CA PRO A 449 66.95 -18.42 13.89
C PRO A 449 66.72 -18.49 15.41
N LYS A 450 66.28 -19.66 15.88
CA LYS A 450 66.11 -19.99 17.31
C LYS A 450 67.46 -19.94 18.05
N PRO A 451 67.48 -19.51 19.32
CA PRO A 451 68.67 -19.59 20.16
C PRO A 451 68.97 -21.03 20.57
N GLU A 452 70.23 -21.46 20.38
CA GLU A 452 70.78 -22.71 20.91
C GLU A 452 70.78 -22.68 22.45
N GLN A 453 70.12 -23.67 23.06
CA GLN A 453 70.32 -24.00 24.46
C GLN A 453 71.50 -24.98 24.60
N PRO A 454 72.28 -24.89 25.70
CA PRO A 454 73.53 -25.61 25.84
C PRO A 454 73.35 -27.12 26.09
N VAL A 455 74.33 -27.86 25.56
CA VAL A 455 74.50 -29.31 25.62
C VAL A 455 74.53 -29.84 27.07
N PRO A 456 73.79 -30.91 27.42
CA PRO A 456 74.03 -31.65 28.65
C PRO A 456 75.24 -32.59 28.49
N ALA A 457 76.18 -32.53 29.43
CA ALA A 457 77.34 -33.41 29.51
C ALA A 457 76.93 -34.88 29.73
N PRO A 458 77.69 -35.85 29.17
CA PRO A 458 77.27 -37.24 29.10
C PRO A 458 77.54 -38.02 30.39
N LYS A 459 76.59 -38.89 30.75
CA LYS A 459 76.87 -40.30 31.10
C LYS A 459 75.64 -41.16 30.86
#